data_AF-A0A067EWY0-F1
#
_entry.id   AF-A0A067EWY0-F1
#
_cell.length_a   1.000
_cell.length_b   1.000
_cell.length_c   1.000
_cell.angle_alpha   90.00
_cell.angle_beta   90.00
_cell.angle_gamma   90.00
#
_symmetry.space_group_name_H-M   'P 1'
#
loop_
_entity.id
_entity.type
_entity.pdbx_description
1 polymer ?
#
loop_
_entity_poly.entity_id
_entity_poly.type
_entity_poly.pdbx_seq_one_letter_code
_entity_poly.pdbx_strand_id
1 'polypeptide(L)'
;AEFMQWTVDKVPDQSLLNTAGWRFIIPQLYRKYPNDDMNLNISLSSPPVIRVAEDNIDATVHADLIIDVLESGEVIPVACISLSIVLETCITNINGILMMG
;
A
#
# COMPACT_ATOMS: atom_id res chain seq x y z
N ALA A 1 -10.60 -15.49 -5.89
CA ALA A 1 -10.73 -14.26 -6.68
C ALA A 1 -9.42 -13.52 -6.55
N GLU A 2 -8.79 -13.11 -7.65
CA GLU A 2 -7.63 -12.22 -7.61
C GLU A 2 -8.17 -10.79 -7.51
N PHE A 3 -7.95 -10.16 -6.37
CA PHE A 3 -8.26 -8.74 -6.17
C PHE A 3 -7.09 -7.90 -6.68
N MET A 4 -7.21 -6.57 -6.56
CA MET A 4 -6.12 -5.65 -6.93
C MET A 4 -4.80 -6.06 -6.26
N GLN A 5 -3.76 -6.11 -7.08
CA GLN A 5 -2.37 -6.32 -6.69
C GLN A 5 -1.54 -5.23 -7.36
N TRP A 6 -0.63 -4.62 -6.61
CA TRP A 6 0.23 -3.58 -7.13
C TRP A 6 1.62 -3.66 -6.48
N THR A 7 2.63 -3.77 -7.33
CA THR A 7 4.02 -3.59 -6.92
C THR A 7 4.41 -2.13 -7.07
N VAL A 8 4.76 -1.49 -5.96
CA VAL A 8 5.36 -0.16 -5.93
C VAL A 8 6.86 -0.33 -6.02
N ASP A 9 7.38 -0.18 -7.24
CA ASP A 9 8.81 -0.21 -7.58
C ASP A 9 9.34 1.19 -7.91
N LYS A 10 8.46 2.19 -8.06
CA LYS A 10 8.81 3.57 -8.36
C LYS A 10 7.93 4.58 -7.66
N VAL A 11 8.58 5.57 -7.06
CA VAL A 11 7.97 6.74 -6.43
C VAL A 11 8.79 8.00 -6.75
N PRO A 12 8.23 9.22 -6.57
CA PRO A 12 8.98 10.45 -6.80
C PRO A 12 10.26 10.56 -5.95
N ASP A 13 10.19 10.15 -4.68
CA ASP A 13 11.34 10.05 -3.78
C ASP A 13 11.74 8.58 -3.56
N GLN A 14 12.68 8.10 -4.37
CA GLN A 14 13.14 6.71 -4.34
C GLN A 14 13.82 6.31 -3.03
N SER A 15 14.23 7.26 -2.19
CA SER A 15 14.79 6.94 -0.87
C SER A 15 13.78 6.27 0.07
N LEU A 16 12.48 6.42 -0.21
CA LEU A 16 11.39 5.73 0.48
C LEU A 16 11.35 4.22 0.18
N LEU A 17 11.91 3.81 -0.97
CA LEU A 17 12.06 2.42 -1.41
C LEU A 17 13.46 1.88 -1.14
N ASN A 18 14.10 2.38 -0.08
CA ASN A 18 15.37 1.89 0.43
C ASN A 18 15.26 1.61 1.93
N THR A 19 15.85 0.52 2.41
CA THR A 19 15.76 0.11 3.82
C THR A 19 16.34 1.15 4.79
N ALA A 20 17.24 2.02 4.33
CA ALA A 20 17.78 3.13 5.13
C ALA A 20 16.69 4.14 5.52
N GLY A 21 15.75 4.43 4.62
CA GLY A 21 14.59 5.29 4.89
C GLY A 21 13.67 4.72 5.98
N TRP A 22 13.72 3.40 6.19
CA TRP A 22 12.86 2.68 7.12
C TRP A 22 13.53 2.34 8.45
N ARG A 23 14.77 2.81 8.68
CA ARG A 23 15.55 2.56 9.91
C ARG A 23 14.78 2.91 11.20
N PHE A 24 13.90 3.91 11.16
CA PHE A 24 13.11 4.33 12.31
C PHE A 24 11.71 3.69 12.39
N ILE A 25 11.23 3.12 11.28
CA ILE A 25 9.91 2.48 11.19
C ILE A 25 10.05 1.00 11.53
N ILE A 26 10.99 0.30 10.89
CA ILE A 26 11.28 -1.12 11.10
C ILE A 26 12.80 -1.28 11.29
N PRO A 27 13.33 -1.04 12.51
CA PRO A 27 14.78 -1.04 12.74
C PRO A 27 15.49 -2.35 12.38
N GLN A 28 14.80 -3.50 12.50
CA GLN A 28 15.37 -4.81 12.18
C GLN A 28 15.52 -5.03 10.66
N LEU A 29 14.70 -4.37 9.84
CA LEU A 29 14.81 -4.40 8.38
C LEU A 29 16.16 -3.81 7.96
N TYR A 30 16.44 -2.58 8.40
CA TYR A 30 17.69 -1.89 8.12
C TYR A 30 18.91 -2.63 8.68
N ARG A 31 18.81 -3.24 9.86
CA ARG A 31 19.93 -4.00 10.45
C ARG A 31 20.30 -5.23 9.64
N LYS A 32 19.32 -5.91 9.04
CA LYS A 32 19.53 -7.15 8.29
C LYS A 32 19.90 -6.88 6.83
N TYR A 33 19.34 -5.83 6.24
CA TYR A 33 19.49 -5.45 4.84
C TYR A 33 19.88 -3.97 4.72
N PRO A 34 21.09 -3.57 5.12
CA PRO A 34 21.44 -2.15 5.26
C PRO A 34 21.66 -1.46 3.90
N ASN A 35 20.84 -0.44 3.63
CA ASN A 35 20.85 0.37 2.40
C ASN A 35 20.48 -0.40 1.13
N ASP A 36 19.86 -1.56 1.25
CA ASP A 36 19.31 -2.27 0.10
C ASP A 36 18.03 -1.58 -0.41
N ASP A 37 17.84 -1.64 -1.72
CA ASP A 37 16.60 -1.22 -2.35
C ASP A 37 15.50 -2.25 -2.07
N MET A 38 14.25 -1.82 -2.16
CA MET A 38 13.11 -2.69 -1.91
C MET A 38 11.90 -2.29 -2.74
N ASN A 39 11.08 -3.27 -3.07
CA ASN A 39 9.75 -3.07 -3.63
C ASN A 39 8.71 -3.29 -2.54
N LEU A 40 7.56 -2.64 -2.70
CA LEU A 40 6.41 -2.84 -1.83
C LEU A 40 5.32 -3.53 -2.65
N ASN A 41 4.98 -4.76 -2.30
CA ASN A 41 3.93 -5.52 -2.96
C ASN A 41 2.65 -5.41 -2.12
N ILE A 42 1.65 -4.72 -2.66
CA ILE A 42 0.37 -4.47 -1.99
C ILE A 42 -0.69 -5.32 -2.67
N SER A 43 -1.46 -6.06 -1.88
CA SER A 43 -2.58 -6.85 -2.36
C SER A 43 -3.81 -6.64 -1.49
N LEU A 44 -5.00 -6.59 -2.08
CA LEU A 44 -6.23 -6.54 -1.29
C LEU A 44 -6.51 -7.91 -0.66
N SER A 45 -6.66 -7.93 0.66
CA SER A 45 -6.95 -9.15 1.43
C SER A 45 -8.43 -9.51 1.43
N SER A 46 -9.30 -8.56 1.06
CA SER A 46 -10.73 -8.77 0.88
C SER A 46 -11.32 -7.73 -0.10
N PRO A 47 -12.54 -7.96 -0.66
CA PRO A 47 -13.23 -6.94 -1.43
C PRO A 47 -13.41 -5.65 -0.61
N PRO A 48 -13.18 -4.46 -1.20
CA PRO A 48 -13.39 -3.20 -0.50
C PRO A 48 -14.88 -3.02 -0.20
N VAL A 49 -15.18 -2.44 0.97
CA VAL A 49 -16.56 -2.11 1.38
C VAL A 49 -16.79 -0.64 1.14
N ILE A 50 -17.76 -0.30 0.29
CA ILE A 50 -18.15 1.08 0.00
C ILE A 50 -19.49 1.36 0.66
N ARG A 51 -19.60 2.48 1.39
CA ARG A 51 -20.82 2.96 2.02
C ARG A 51 -21.15 4.33 1.43
N VAL A 52 -22.38 4.47 0.93
CA VAL A 52 -22.88 5.73 0.38
C VAL A 52 -23.98 6.23 1.30
N ALA A 53 -23.82 7.47 1.76
CA ALA A 53 -24.80 8.24 2.51
C ALA A 53 -25.13 9.53 1.77
N GLU A 54 -26.14 10.28 2.24
CA GLU A 54 -26.65 11.47 1.57
C GLU A 54 -25.55 12.51 1.25
N ASP A 55 -24.65 12.75 2.21
CA ASP A 55 -23.56 13.73 2.08
C ASP A 55 -22.15 13.10 2.07
N ASN A 56 -22.03 11.78 2.15
CA ASN A 56 -20.73 11.11 2.33
C ASN A 56 -20.60 9.83 1.50
N ILE A 57 -19.38 9.58 1.02
CA ILE A 57 -18.97 8.26 0.54
C ILE A 57 -17.77 7.81 1.36
N ASP A 58 -17.92 6.66 2.01
CA ASP A 58 -16.89 6.02 2.79
C ASP A 58 -16.43 4.74 2.09
N ALA A 59 -15.15 4.44 2.15
CA ALA A 59 -14.60 3.17 1.71
C ALA A 59 -13.68 2.59 2.78
N THR A 60 -13.87 1.30 3.08
CA THR A 60 -12.94 0.52 3.90
C THR A 60 -12.24 -0.50 3.02
N VAL A 61 -10.93 -0.45 3.01
CA VAL A 61 -10.06 -1.32 2.23
C VAL A 61 -9.14 -2.07 3.16
N HIS A 62 -9.14 -3.40 3.06
CA HIS A 62 -8.18 -4.25 3.75
C HIS A 62 -7.14 -4.74 2.74
N ALA A 63 -5.87 -4.53 3.05
CA ALA A 63 -4.76 -4.90 2.19
C ALA A 63 -3.62 -5.51 3.00
N ASP A 64 -2.82 -6.35 2.36
CA ASP A 64 -1.56 -6.83 2.88
C ASP A 64 -0.42 -6.21 2.07
N LEU A 65 0.56 -5.65 2.78
CA LEU A 65 1.80 -5.12 2.25
C LEU A 65 2.94 -6.10 2.54
N ILE A 66 3.54 -6.64 1.50
CA ILE A 66 4.78 -7.41 1.58
C ILE A 66 5.95 -6.49 1.21
N ILE A 67 6.98 -6.48 2.06
CA ILE A 67 8.24 -5.78 1.78
C ILE A 67 9.19 -6.77 1.12
N ASP A 68 9.55 -6.48 -0.13
CA ASP A 68 10.44 -7.30 -0.95
C ASP A 68 11.79 -6.59 -1.08
N VAL A 69 12.81 -7.06 -0.37
CA VAL A 69 14.18 -6.51 -0.46
C VAL A 69 14.88 -7.05 -1.70
N LEU A 70 15.60 -6.16 -2.39
CA LEU A 70 16.38 -6.45 -3.58
C LEU A 70 17.86 -6.63 -3.19
N GLU A 71 18.24 -7.84 -2.80
CA GLU A 71 19.60 -8.16 -2.34
C GLU A 71 20.30 -9.07 -3.36
N SER A 72 21.49 -8.68 -3.84
CA SER A 72 22.33 -9.51 -4.73
C SER A 72 21.65 -10.02 -6.01
N GLY A 73 20.65 -9.29 -6.52
CA GLY A 73 19.87 -9.68 -7.70
C GLY A 73 18.72 -10.64 -7.42
N GLU A 74 18.47 -10.97 -6.15
CA GLU A 74 17.32 -11.74 -5.68
C GLU A 74 16.26 -10.83 -5.07
N VAL A 75 15.00 -11.27 -5.12
CA VAL A 75 13.87 -10.63 -4.47
C VAL A 75 13.50 -11.45 -3.25
N ILE A 76 13.67 -10.88 -2.06
CA ILE A 76 13.49 -11.57 -0.79
C ILE A 76 12.31 -10.93 -0.03
N PRO A 77 11.18 -11.64 0.17
CA PRO A 77 10.09 -11.15 1.00
C PRO A 77 10.50 -11.23 2.49
N VAL A 78 10.49 -10.10 3.20
CA VAL A 78 11.06 -10.01 4.56
C VAL A 78 10.07 -9.61 5.64
N ALA A 79 8.92 -9.04 5.26
CA ALA A 79 7.87 -8.65 6.19
C ALA A 79 6.50 -8.66 5.49
N CYS A 80 5.45 -8.90 6.27
CA CYS A 80 4.06 -8.73 5.85
C CYS A 80 3.35 -7.82 6.87
N ILE A 81 2.66 -6.79 6.38
CA ILE A 81 1.95 -5.80 7.18
C ILE A 81 0.50 -5.76 6.69
N SER A 82 -0.44 -6.12 7.54
CA SER A 82 -1.86 -5.94 7.24
C SER A 82 -2.29 -4.49 7.50
N LEU A 83 -2.98 -3.91 6.53
CA LEU A 83 -3.42 -2.52 6.48
C LEU A 83 -4.95 -2.47 6.51
N SER A 84 -5.50 -1.58 7.34
CA SER A 84 -6.91 -1.18 7.30
C SER A 84 -6.98 0.29 6.92
N ILE A 85 -7.42 0.57 5.71
CA ILE A 85 -7.48 1.91 5.14
C ILE A 85 -8.94 2.35 5.15
N VAL A 86 -9.21 3.48 5.79
CA VAL A 86 -10.53 4.12 5.79
C VAL A 86 -10.40 5.42 5.01
N LEU A 87 -11.21 5.54 3.97
CA LEU A 87 -11.33 6.74 3.15
C LEU A 87 -12.71 7.32 3.43
N GLU A 88 -12.75 8.56 3.91
CA GLU A 88 -13.99 9.29 4.15
C GLU A 88 -13.98 10.52 3.23
N THR A 89 -15.08 10.72 2.50
CA THR A 89 -15.24 11.88 1.63
C THR A 89 -16.54 12.60 1.96
N CYS A 90 -16.45 13.92 2.17
CA CYS A 90 -17.61 14.79 2.27
C CYS A 90 -17.97 15.30 0.88
N ILE A 91 -19.15 14.94 0.38
CA ILE A 91 -19.65 15.36 -0.93
C ILE A 91 -20.91 16.20 -0.72
N THR A 92 -20.85 17.49 -1.10
CA THR A 92 -22.00 18.41 -0.95
C THR A 92 -23.04 18.31 -2.07
N ASN A 93 -22.74 17.59 -3.16
CA ASN A 93 -23.65 17.34 -4.29
C ASN A 93 -23.27 16.03 -5.00
N ILE A 94 -24.08 14.98 -4.87
CA ILE A 94 -23.92 13.75 -5.68
C ILE A 94 -24.60 13.96 -7.05
N ASN A 95 -24.09 14.91 -7.83
CA ASN A 95 -24.55 15.10 -9.22
C ASN A 95 -23.85 14.06 -10.10
N GLY A 96 -24.55 12.95 -10.38
CA GLY A 96 -24.23 11.99 -11.44
C GLY A 96 -22.73 11.69 -11.59
N ILE A 97 -22.15 10.96 -10.63
CA ILE A 97 -20.76 10.52 -10.71
C ILE A 97 -20.59 9.66 -11.98
N LEU A 98 -19.82 10.19 -12.93
CA LEU A 98 -19.31 9.43 -14.07
C LEU A 98 -18.32 8.40 -13.50
N MET A 99 -18.74 7.14 -13.38
CA MET A 99 -17.81 6.03 -13.18
C MET A 99 -16.94 5.97 -14.44
N MET A 100 -15.73 6.54 -14.42
CA MET A 100 -14.77 6.38 -15.52
C MET A 100 -14.31 4.92 -15.49
N GLY A 101 -14.86 4.13 -16.40
CA GLY A 101 -14.48 2.74 -16.64
C GLY A 101 -13.21 2.60 -17.47
#